data_AF-A0A7V0IGV6-F1
#
_entry.id   AF-A0A7V0IGV6-F1
#
_cell.length_a   1.000
_cell.length_b   1.000
_cell.length_c   1.000
_cell.angle_alpha   90.00
_cell.angle_beta   90.00
_cell.angle_gamma   90.00
#
_symmetry.space_group_name_H-M   'P 1'
#
loop_
_entity.id
_entity.type
_entity.pdbx_description
1 polymer ?
#
loop_
_entity_poly.entity_id
_entity_poly.type
_entity_poly.pdbx_seq_one_letter_code
_entity_poly.pdbx_strand_id
1 'polypeptide(L)'
;MMSRIFLILALFSGLWAEKIFFPADSVLYLGGQVIPGSVVILCGGDTIARNNFSVAVSGTVRILTPLPCDSVKVAFVPMKKIYPPAESHYRMWGTGKVSQKIQTETDTSAEGINFRTSGSLLRGLRISNTGDVNSTSSLNFRAEGDLAGDVHISALLSDEGSPIQPEGNSLQLSELDKVLIQLRSPHINASFGDIDLTFPGGDFLNISRRIQEVEASAEYSAISVRGFGSLMRGKFNSVEFSASEGNQGPYPLWGQNGERDIVILAGSERVWLNGELLRRGEDNDYVMDYNLAQITFTNRHPLSADDRIVVDFQYIAQDYAQTFFGVGGTVKPTKNTEFGVYSVWRNDDTHNPLTEISDLVRQVLSACGDSVPDSLSAPQYLQITAIKTGFSLGKLRVAGEYSISDFD
;
A
#
# COMPACT_ATOMS: atom_id res chain seq x y z
N MET A 1 12.07 3.99 21.91
CA MET A 1 11.41 2.85 21.23
C MET A 1 12.17 2.33 19.99
N MET A 2 12.85 3.17 19.20
CA MET A 2 13.68 2.78 18.02
C MET A 2 14.86 1.81 18.29
N SER A 3 15.24 1.56 19.55
CA SER A 3 16.45 0.79 19.90
C SER A 3 16.34 -0.73 19.68
N ARG A 4 15.13 -1.30 19.61
CA ARG A 4 14.95 -2.77 19.55
C ARG A 4 14.82 -3.32 18.13
N ILE A 5 14.45 -2.49 17.16
CA ILE A 5 14.34 -2.85 15.73
C ILE A 5 15.73 -3.12 15.11
N PHE A 6 16.77 -2.44 15.61
CA PHE A 6 18.14 -2.59 15.09
C PHE A 6 18.83 -3.91 15.49
N LEU A 7 18.40 -4.56 16.59
CA LEU A 7 19.05 -5.77 17.07
C LEU A 7 18.81 -6.97 16.14
N ILE A 8 17.66 -7.02 15.46
CA ILE A 8 17.26 -8.13 14.58
C ILE A 8 17.93 -8.02 13.20
N LEU A 9 18.16 -6.80 12.69
CA LEU A 9 18.98 -6.57 11.49
C LEU A 9 20.48 -6.75 11.78
N ALA A 10 20.96 -6.41 12.98
CA ALA A 10 22.36 -6.59 13.38
C ALA A 10 22.78 -8.06 13.40
N LEU A 11 21.88 -8.99 13.75
CA LEU A 11 22.15 -10.44 13.74
C LEU A 11 22.45 -11.00 12.34
N PHE A 12 22.03 -10.34 11.26
CA PHE A 12 22.37 -10.71 9.88
C PHE A 12 23.61 -10.00 9.32
N SER A 13 24.05 -8.91 9.95
CA SER A 13 25.22 -8.12 9.49
C SER A 13 26.58 -8.74 9.84
N GLY A 14 26.61 -9.75 10.71
CA GLY A 14 27.84 -10.38 11.22
C GLY A 14 28.70 -11.10 10.17
N LEU A 15 28.25 -11.23 8.92
CA LEU A 15 28.97 -11.92 7.85
C LEU A 15 29.85 -11.00 6.98
N TRP A 16 29.72 -9.66 7.08
CA TRP A 16 30.47 -8.72 6.22
C TRP A 16 30.78 -7.41 6.96
N ALA A 17 31.84 -7.42 7.78
CA ALA A 17 32.35 -6.23 8.45
C ALA A 17 33.68 -5.79 7.81
N GLU A 18 33.74 -4.55 7.31
CA GLU A 18 34.99 -3.94 6.85
C GLU A 18 35.50 -2.95 7.90
N LYS A 19 36.78 -3.06 8.27
CA LYS A 19 37.40 -2.18 9.27
C LYS A 19 37.94 -0.94 8.56
N ILE A 20 37.31 0.22 8.78
CA ILE A 20 37.70 1.49 8.17
C ILE A 20 38.30 2.39 9.26
N PHE A 21 39.53 2.86 9.10
CA PHE A 21 40.16 3.81 10.02
C PHE A 21 39.79 5.26 9.67
N PHE A 22 39.60 6.10 10.69
CA PHE A 22 39.06 7.44 10.54
C PHE A 22 40.04 8.51 11.03
N PRO A 23 40.32 9.54 10.21
CA PRO A 23 40.83 10.82 10.67
C PRO A 23 39.73 11.90 10.58
N ALA A 24 39.34 12.43 11.74
CA ALA A 24 38.79 13.76 12.04
C ALA A 24 37.61 14.40 11.24
N ASP A 25 37.13 13.89 10.11
CA ASP A 25 36.09 14.59 9.33
C ASP A 25 34.71 13.92 9.38
N SER A 26 33.70 14.64 9.88
CA SER A 26 32.29 14.27 10.11
C SER A 26 31.50 13.52 9.00
N VAL A 27 32.14 13.12 7.90
CA VAL A 27 31.59 12.37 6.77
C VAL A 27 32.48 11.18 6.41
N LEU A 28 31.90 9.99 6.33
CA LEU A 28 32.56 8.74 5.96
C LEU A 28 31.98 8.19 4.65
N TYR A 29 32.83 7.67 3.77
CA TYR A 29 32.41 7.13 2.48
C TYR A 29 32.68 5.63 2.39
N LEU A 30 31.64 4.84 2.13
CA LEU A 30 31.66 3.37 2.14
C LEU A 30 32.04 2.74 0.78
N GLY A 31 32.54 3.53 -0.17
CA GLY A 31 33.09 3.00 -1.42
C GLY A 31 32.05 2.55 -2.45
N GLY A 32 30.81 3.02 -2.36
CA GLY A 32 29.75 2.77 -3.36
C GLY A 32 28.34 2.78 -2.77
N GLN A 33 27.34 2.45 -3.59
CA GLN A 33 25.96 2.40 -3.13
C GLN A 33 25.75 1.31 -2.07
N VAL A 34 25.02 1.65 -1.01
CA VAL A 34 24.74 0.76 0.12
C VAL A 34 23.25 0.74 0.43
N ILE A 35 22.76 -0.32 1.07
CA ILE A 35 21.41 -0.30 1.66
C ILE A 35 21.46 0.55 2.93
N PRO A 36 20.81 1.72 3.01
CA PRO A 36 20.98 2.62 4.14
C PRO A 36 20.61 1.97 5.48
N GLY A 37 19.57 1.13 5.52
CA GLY A 37 19.12 0.40 6.72
C GLY A 37 20.07 -0.70 7.20
N SER A 38 21.04 -1.13 6.38
CA SER A 38 22.01 -2.17 6.73
C SER A 38 23.25 -1.66 7.48
N VAL A 39 23.44 -0.34 7.53
CA VAL A 39 24.66 0.27 8.08
C VAL A 39 24.62 0.28 9.61
N VAL A 40 25.60 -0.39 10.21
CA VAL A 40 25.86 -0.44 11.65
C VAL A 40 27.24 0.13 11.92
N ILE A 41 27.34 1.10 12.83
CA ILE A 41 28.61 1.72 13.21
C ILE A 41 28.94 1.33 14.66
N LEU A 42 30.15 0.84 14.88
CA LEU A 42 30.68 0.44 16.17
C LEU A 42 31.81 1.39 16.60
N CYS A 43 31.75 1.90 17.82
CA CYS A 43 32.69 2.82 18.43
C CYS A 43 33.24 2.20 19.71
N GLY A 44 34.54 1.86 19.74
CA GLY A 44 35.14 1.18 20.91
C GLY A 44 34.57 -0.22 21.25
N GLY A 45 33.67 -0.77 20.41
CA GLY A 45 32.94 -2.01 20.69
C GLY A 45 31.43 -1.81 20.85
N ASP A 46 30.99 -0.58 21.12
CA ASP A 46 29.59 -0.23 21.31
C ASP A 46 28.92 0.24 20.03
N THR A 47 27.65 -0.09 19.85
CA THR A 47 26.89 0.31 18.67
C THR A 47 26.39 1.75 18.80
N ILE A 48 26.66 2.59 17.80
CA ILE A 48 26.16 3.96 17.77
C ILE A 48 24.67 3.93 17.40
N ALA A 49 23.86 4.70 18.13
CA ALA A 49 22.44 4.84 17.87
C ALA A 49 22.17 5.48 16.49
N ARG A 50 21.14 4.99 15.79
CA ARG A 50 20.84 5.40 14.41
C ARG A 50 20.57 6.90 14.24
N ASN A 51 20.05 7.56 15.26
CA ASN A 51 19.78 9.00 15.25
C ASN A 51 21.05 9.86 15.25
N ASN A 52 22.22 9.27 15.55
CA ASN A 52 23.49 9.99 15.63
C ASN A 52 24.24 10.03 14.30
N PHE A 53 23.70 9.40 13.24
CA PHE A 53 24.29 9.43 11.90
C PHE A 53 23.22 9.26 10.81
N SER A 54 23.42 9.89 9.66
CA SER A 54 22.61 9.66 8.47
C SER A 54 23.40 8.89 7.43
N VAL A 55 22.69 8.11 6.61
CA VAL A 55 23.30 7.29 5.56
C VAL A 55 22.57 7.56 4.26
N ALA A 56 23.28 8.08 3.28
CA ALA A 56 22.80 8.23 1.92
C ALA A 56 22.97 6.93 1.13
N VAL A 57 22.09 6.72 0.17
CA VAL A 57 22.15 5.59 -0.78
C VAL A 57 23.49 5.53 -1.53
N SER A 58 24.14 6.68 -1.73
CA SER A 58 25.47 6.80 -2.34
C SER A 58 26.61 6.16 -1.55
N GLY A 59 26.37 5.70 -0.32
CA GLY A 59 27.43 5.22 0.59
C GLY A 59 28.02 6.29 1.49
N THR A 60 27.46 7.50 1.46
CA THR A 60 27.90 8.60 2.32
C THR A 60 27.24 8.51 3.68
N VAL A 61 28.03 8.39 4.73
CA VAL A 61 27.61 8.39 6.12
C VAL A 61 27.98 9.73 6.74
N ARG A 62 27.02 10.47 7.27
CA ARG A 62 27.27 11.74 7.97
C ARG A 62 27.02 11.55 9.44
N ILE A 63 28.03 11.83 10.25
CA ILE A 63 27.92 11.81 11.70
C ILE A 63 27.26 13.11 12.16
N LEU A 64 26.15 13.00 12.88
CA LEU A 64 25.33 14.14 13.33
C LEU A 64 25.75 14.63 14.72
N THR A 65 26.38 13.76 15.52
CA THR A 65 26.85 14.08 16.88
C THR A 65 28.30 13.65 17.09
N PRO A 66 29.14 14.41 17.83
CA PRO A 66 30.53 14.03 18.10
C PRO A 66 30.62 12.63 18.70
N LEU A 67 31.53 11.80 18.18
CA LEU A 67 31.71 10.43 18.65
C LEU A 67 32.75 10.38 19.79
N PRO A 68 32.55 9.51 20.79
CA PRO A 68 33.46 9.38 21.93
C PRO A 68 34.71 8.52 21.65
N CYS A 69 35.02 8.21 20.39
CA CYS A 69 36.14 7.35 20.02
C CYS A 69 36.89 7.85 18.77
N ASP A 70 38.17 7.49 18.69
CA ASP A 70 39.05 7.88 17.59
C ASP A 70 38.95 6.95 16.37
N SER A 71 38.26 5.81 16.50
CA SER A 71 38.07 4.86 15.39
C SER A 71 36.72 4.16 15.46
N VAL A 72 36.14 3.91 14.28
CA VAL A 72 34.86 3.22 14.12
C VAL A 72 35.00 1.98 13.23
N LYS A 73 34.20 0.95 13.48
CA LYS A 73 34.00 -0.15 12.52
C LYS A 73 32.63 -0.02 11.90
N VAL A 74 32.51 -0.22 10.58
CA VAL A 74 31.23 -0.11 9.89
C VAL A 74 30.91 -1.45 9.22
N ALA A 75 29.77 -2.03 9.57
CA ALA A 75 29.21 -3.18 8.87
C ALA A 75 28.07 -2.70 7.97
N PHE A 76 28.03 -3.16 6.72
CA PHE A 76 27.01 -2.74 5.75
C PHE A 76 26.87 -3.75 4.61
N VAL A 77 25.74 -3.70 3.92
CA VAL A 77 25.49 -4.49 2.70
C VAL A 77 25.61 -3.58 1.47
N PRO A 78 26.57 -3.81 0.56
CA PRO A 78 26.70 -3.03 -0.66
C PRO A 78 25.60 -3.40 -1.67
N MET A 79 25.02 -2.40 -2.34
CA MET A 79 23.88 -2.55 -3.24
C MET A 79 24.19 -3.42 -4.47
N LYS A 80 25.43 -3.38 -4.96
CA LYS A 80 25.94 -4.22 -6.06
C LYS A 80 25.93 -5.74 -5.80
N LYS A 81 25.68 -6.18 -4.56
CA LYS A 81 25.52 -7.60 -4.23
C LYS A 81 24.06 -8.07 -4.33
N ILE A 82 23.12 -7.14 -4.47
CA ILE A 82 21.68 -7.41 -4.61
C ILE A 82 21.27 -7.32 -6.09
N TYR A 83 21.93 -6.46 -6.87
CA TYR A 83 21.67 -6.30 -8.30
C TYR A 83 22.91 -6.68 -9.11
N PRO A 84 22.78 -7.37 -10.25
CA PRO A 84 23.87 -7.45 -11.23
C PRO A 84 24.27 -6.03 -11.69
N PRO A 85 25.53 -5.80 -12.10
CA PRO A 85 25.98 -4.48 -12.52
C PRO A 85 25.14 -3.99 -13.69
N ALA A 86 24.51 -2.83 -13.53
CA ALA A 86 23.74 -2.19 -14.59
C ALA A 86 24.71 -1.66 -15.65
N GLU A 87 24.76 -2.28 -16.83
CA GLU A 87 25.29 -1.63 -18.01
C GLU A 87 24.32 -0.52 -18.41
N SER A 88 24.77 0.72 -18.26
CA SER A 88 23.98 1.90 -18.51
C SER A 88 23.82 2.15 -20.02
N HIS A 89 22.71 1.70 -20.60
CA HIS A 89 22.25 2.21 -21.88
C HIS A 89 21.30 3.40 -21.64
N TYR A 90 21.87 4.61 -21.53
CA TYR A 90 21.08 5.83 -21.52
C TYR A 90 20.62 6.18 -22.95
N ARG A 91 19.38 5.82 -23.28
CA ARG A 91 18.58 6.53 -24.29
C ARG A 91 17.19 6.78 -23.72
N MET A 92 17.06 7.87 -22.96
CA MET A 92 15.75 8.36 -22.54
C MET A 92 15.03 8.99 -23.74
N TRP A 93 13.75 8.65 -23.90
CA TRP A 93 12.85 9.18 -24.91
C TRP A 93 12.76 10.71 -24.86
N GLY A 94 12.90 11.32 -26.04
CA GLY A 94 12.59 12.72 -26.29
C GLY A 94 11.09 12.93 -26.52
N THR A 95 10.59 14.05 -26.03
CA THR A 95 9.26 14.59 -26.27
C THR A 95 9.10 14.95 -27.75
N GLY A 96 8.32 14.16 -28.48
CA GLY A 96 7.93 14.46 -29.86
C GLY A 96 6.43 14.23 -30.05
N LYS A 97 5.69 15.29 -30.42
CA LYS A 97 4.32 15.16 -30.94
C LYS A 97 4.37 14.46 -32.28
N VAL A 98 3.70 13.31 -32.41
CA VAL A 98 3.36 12.73 -33.72
C VAL A 98 1.89 12.32 -33.71
N SER A 99 1.13 12.97 -34.58
CA SER A 99 -0.18 12.51 -35.03
C SER A 99 0.06 11.69 -36.29
N GLN A 100 -0.17 10.38 -36.23
CA GLN A 100 -0.73 9.61 -37.35
C GLN A 100 -1.10 8.19 -36.91
N LYS A 101 -2.33 7.79 -37.24
CA LYS A 101 -2.86 6.43 -37.16
C LYS A 101 -2.14 5.57 -38.22
N ILE A 102 -1.69 4.36 -37.86
CA ILE A 102 -1.75 3.10 -38.64
C ILE A 102 -1.03 2.01 -37.84
N GLN A 103 -1.66 0.83 -37.78
CA GLN A 103 -1.17 -0.41 -37.17
C GLN A 103 0.30 -0.68 -37.56
N THR A 104 1.18 -0.84 -36.57
CA THR A 104 2.51 -1.39 -36.79
C THR A 104 2.85 -2.27 -35.59
N GLU A 105 2.85 -3.59 -35.80
CA GLU A 105 3.65 -4.51 -34.99
C GLU A 105 5.10 -4.05 -35.14
N THR A 106 5.56 -3.22 -34.21
CA THR A 106 6.93 -2.72 -34.21
C THR A 106 7.73 -3.64 -33.33
N ASP A 107 8.23 -4.71 -33.93
CA ASP A 107 9.25 -5.57 -33.35
C ASP A 107 10.52 -4.71 -33.18
N THR A 108 10.60 -4.02 -32.04
CA THR A 108 11.76 -3.20 -31.69
C THR A 108 12.79 -4.14 -31.09
N SER A 109 13.43 -4.94 -31.94
CA SER A 109 14.60 -5.73 -31.57
C SER A 109 15.80 -4.81 -31.36
N ALA A 110 15.78 -4.07 -30.24
CA ALA A 110 17.01 -3.63 -29.61
C ALA A 110 17.47 -4.80 -28.72
N GLU A 111 18.65 -5.34 -29.00
CA GLU A 111 19.23 -6.48 -28.27
C GLU A 111 19.04 -6.32 -26.76
N GLY A 112 18.19 -7.16 -26.16
CA GLY A 112 18.08 -7.35 -24.71
C GLY A 112 16.77 -6.94 -24.04
N ILE A 113 15.81 -6.30 -24.72
CA ILE A 113 14.51 -5.96 -24.12
C ILE A 113 13.38 -6.22 -25.12
N ASN A 114 12.62 -7.31 -24.91
CA ASN A 114 11.44 -7.64 -25.70
C ASN A 114 10.19 -7.26 -24.89
N PHE A 115 9.36 -6.38 -25.43
CA PHE A 115 8.17 -5.89 -24.75
C PHE A 115 6.97 -5.95 -25.70
N ARG A 116 5.95 -6.71 -25.30
CA ARG A 116 4.68 -6.86 -26.02
C ARG A 116 3.62 -6.05 -25.32
N THR A 117 2.91 -5.24 -26.09
CA THR A 117 1.76 -4.47 -25.58
C THR A 117 0.52 -4.86 -26.35
N SER A 118 -0.61 -4.94 -25.66
CA SER A 118 -1.90 -5.27 -26.24
C SER A 118 -3.00 -4.55 -25.47
N GLY A 119 -4.09 -4.22 -26.14
CA GLY A 119 -5.18 -3.52 -25.48
C GLY A 119 -6.08 -2.74 -26.42
N SER A 120 -7.09 -2.11 -25.83
CA SER A 120 -8.04 -1.23 -26.50
C SER A 120 -8.28 0.01 -25.65
N LEU A 121 -8.30 1.18 -26.29
CA LEU A 121 -8.78 2.42 -25.72
C LEU A 121 -9.98 2.88 -26.56
N LEU A 122 -11.16 2.93 -25.95
CA LEU A 122 -12.36 3.48 -26.57
C LEU A 122 -12.61 4.86 -25.96
N ARG A 123 -12.84 5.85 -26.82
CA ARG A 123 -13.27 7.20 -26.41
C ARG A 123 -14.52 7.57 -27.20
N GLY A 124 -15.65 7.66 -26.51
CA GLY A 124 -16.92 8.12 -27.05
C GLY A 124 -17.14 9.58 -26.71
N LEU A 125 -17.60 10.37 -27.68
CA LEU A 125 -18.11 11.72 -27.47
C LEU A 125 -19.58 11.72 -27.88
N ARG A 126 -20.45 12.12 -26.97
CA ARG A 126 -21.88 12.24 -27.22
C ARG A 126 -22.29 13.70 -27.09
N ILE A 127 -22.89 14.22 -28.15
CA ILE A 127 -23.47 15.56 -28.18
C ILE A 127 -24.99 15.38 -28.12
N SER A 128 -25.63 15.94 -27.12
CA SER A 128 -27.08 15.91 -26.96
C SER A 128 -27.74 17.03 -27.77
N ASN A 129 -29.04 16.88 -28.05
CA ASN A 129 -29.83 17.91 -28.74
C ASN A 129 -30.09 19.15 -27.85
N THR A 130 -29.80 19.05 -26.55
CA THR A 130 -29.82 20.15 -25.57
C THR A 130 -28.48 20.89 -25.48
N GLY A 131 -27.44 20.43 -26.19
CA GLY A 131 -26.12 21.06 -26.22
C GLY A 131 -25.10 20.49 -25.24
N ASP A 132 -25.46 19.43 -24.49
CA ASP A 132 -24.58 18.77 -23.54
C ASP A 132 -23.55 17.90 -24.28
N VAL A 133 -22.30 17.94 -23.81
CA VAL A 133 -21.19 17.16 -24.35
C VAL A 133 -20.69 16.21 -23.28
N ASN A 134 -20.95 14.91 -23.46
CA ASN A 134 -20.50 13.87 -22.55
C ASN A 134 -19.39 13.04 -23.21
N SER A 135 -18.32 12.75 -22.44
CA SER A 135 -17.22 11.90 -22.87
C SER A 135 -17.26 10.58 -22.10
N THR A 136 -17.26 9.45 -22.80
CA THR A 136 -17.05 8.12 -22.20
C THR A 136 -15.68 7.60 -22.59
N SER A 137 -14.96 7.00 -21.65
CA SER A 137 -13.68 6.35 -21.89
C SER A 137 -13.77 4.91 -21.39
N SER A 138 -13.16 3.98 -22.10
CA SER A 138 -12.83 2.68 -21.55
C SER A 138 -11.44 2.27 -21.99
N LEU A 139 -10.69 1.68 -21.07
CA LEU A 139 -9.31 1.28 -21.28
C LEU A 139 -9.14 -0.17 -20.83
N ASN A 140 -8.53 -0.97 -21.67
CA ASN A 140 -7.97 -2.25 -21.28
C ASN A 140 -6.60 -2.32 -21.91
N PHE A 141 -5.56 -2.20 -21.09
CA PHE A 141 -4.17 -2.20 -21.54
C PHE A 141 -3.39 -3.26 -20.78
N ARG A 142 -2.63 -4.05 -21.53
CA ARG A 142 -1.73 -5.07 -21.04
C ARG A 142 -0.38 -4.90 -21.68
N ALA A 143 0.64 -5.03 -20.86
CA ALA A 143 2.02 -4.98 -21.27
C ALA A 143 2.77 -6.12 -20.59
N GLU A 144 3.60 -6.84 -21.33
CA GLU A 144 4.43 -7.93 -20.83
C GLU A 144 5.78 -7.92 -21.55
N GLY A 145 6.84 -8.30 -20.86
CA GLY A 145 8.15 -8.35 -21.50
C GLY A 145 9.25 -8.80 -20.56
N ASP A 146 10.41 -9.05 -21.14
CA ASP A 146 11.61 -9.41 -20.40
C ASP A 146 12.62 -8.25 -20.47
N LEU A 147 13.13 -7.88 -19.30
CA LEU A 147 14.21 -6.93 -19.11
C LEU A 147 15.53 -7.68 -18.90
N ALA A 148 16.65 -6.97 -19.02
CA ALA A 148 17.97 -7.54 -18.73
C ALA A 148 18.05 -8.13 -17.30
N GLY A 149 18.72 -9.28 -17.17
CA GLY A 149 18.91 -9.95 -15.88
C GLY A 149 17.77 -10.88 -15.44
N ASP A 150 17.10 -11.54 -16.38
CA ASP A 150 16.00 -12.49 -16.15
C ASP A 150 14.82 -11.87 -15.36
N VAL A 151 14.52 -10.61 -15.64
CA VAL A 151 13.42 -9.88 -15.00
C VAL A 151 12.23 -9.79 -15.97
N HIS A 152 11.17 -10.52 -15.67
CA HIS A 152 9.90 -10.44 -16.36
C HIS A 152 9.05 -9.32 -15.77
N ILE A 153 8.54 -8.43 -16.60
CA ILE A 153 7.63 -7.35 -16.23
C ILE A 153 6.26 -7.60 -16.85
N SER A 154 5.21 -7.40 -16.06
CA SER A 154 3.83 -7.36 -16.55
C SER A 154 3.09 -6.14 -15.99
N ALA A 155 2.22 -5.55 -16.79
CA ALA A 155 1.38 -4.45 -16.38
C ALA A 155 -0.04 -4.63 -16.95
N LEU A 156 -1.04 -4.35 -16.13
CA LEU A 156 -2.45 -4.36 -16.44
C LEU A 156 -3.05 -3.04 -15.96
N LEU A 157 -3.63 -2.28 -16.90
CA LEU A 157 -4.40 -1.08 -16.62
C LEU A 157 -5.79 -1.29 -17.19
N SER A 158 -6.83 -1.14 -16.37
CA SER A 158 -8.21 -1.28 -16.78
C SER A 158 -9.05 -0.16 -16.21
N ASP A 159 -9.94 0.36 -17.05
CA ASP A 159 -11.03 1.29 -16.72
C ASP A 159 -12.28 0.65 -17.33
N GLU A 160 -13.04 -0.07 -16.48
CA GLU A 160 -14.35 -0.59 -16.80
C GLU A 160 -15.35 0.55 -16.66
N GLY A 161 -15.45 1.37 -17.72
CA GLY A 161 -16.34 2.51 -17.77
C GLY A 161 -17.71 2.21 -17.15
N SER A 162 -17.89 2.60 -15.90
CA SER A 162 -19.17 2.57 -15.24
C SER A 162 -20.05 3.59 -15.97
N PRO A 163 -21.30 3.25 -16.33
CA PRO A 163 -22.20 4.22 -16.92
C PRO A 163 -22.60 5.26 -15.86
N ILE A 164 -21.78 6.30 -15.67
CA ILE A 164 -22.11 7.45 -14.82
C ILE A 164 -22.33 8.69 -15.67
N GLN A 165 -23.45 9.34 -15.41
CA GLN A 165 -23.75 10.67 -15.94
C GLN A 165 -22.93 11.72 -15.18
N PRO A 166 -22.28 12.67 -15.89
CA PRO A 166 -21.60 13.80 -15.29
C PRO A 166 -22.62 14.89 -14.95
N GLU A 167 -22.85 15.15 -13.68
CA GLU A 167 -23.46 16.42 -13.25
C GLU A 167 -22.40 17.24 -12.52
N GLY A 168 -21.61 17.96 -13.32
CA GLY A 168 -20.62 18.88 -12.81
C GLY A 168 -19.62 19.29 -13.88
N ASN A 169 -19.54 20.59 -14.17
CA ASN A 169 -18.44 21.16 -14.95
C ASN A 169 -17.14 21.06 -14.15
N SER A 170 -16.46 19.93 -14.24
CA SER A 170 -15.02 19.83 -14.04
C SER A 170 -14.50 18.62 -14.82
N LEU A 171 -13.41 18.82 -15.55
CA LEU A 171 -12.63 17.74 -16.16
C LEU A 171 -12.04 16.88 -15.04
N GLN A 172 -12.80 15.94 -14.50
CA GLN A 172 -12.23 14.88 -13.68
C GLN A 172 -11.57 13.86 -14.63
N LEU A 173 -10.26 13.72 -14.46
CA LEU A 173 -9.43 12.75 -15.13
C LEU A 173 -9.98 11.36 -14.81
N SER A 174 -10.28 10.54 -15.83
CA SER A 174 -10.79 9.18 -15.63
C SER A 174 -9.86 8.42 -14.68
N GLU A 175 -10.40 7.99 -13.55
CA GLU A 175 -9.67 7.16 -12.59
C GLU A 175 -9.61 5.75 -13.17
N LEU A 176 -8.45 5.11 -13.09
CA LEU A 176 -8.29 3.73 -13.53
C LEU A 176 -8.86 2.80 -12.46
N ASP A 177 -9.88 2.00 -12.81
CA ASP A 177 -10.48 1.03 -11.88
C ASP A 177 -9.50 -0.03 -11.37
N LYS A 178 -8.54 -0.42 -12.22
CA LYS A 178 -7.53 -1.40 -11.85
C LYS A 178 -6.17 -1.03 -12.41
N VAL A 179 -5.19 -0.95 -11.52
CA VAL A 179 -3.78 -0.76 -11.87
C VAL A 179 -2.99 -1.88 -11.23
N LEU A 180 -2.27 -2.68 -12.01
CA LEU A 180 -1.38 -3.70 -11.49
C LEU A 180 -0.10 -3.74 -12.33
N ILE A 181 1.04 -3.53 -11.69
CA ILE A 181 2.36 -3.70 -12.29
C ILE A 181 3.11 -4.75 -11.47
N GLN A 182 3.70 -5.74 -12.12
CA GLN A 182 4.47 -6.79 -11.47
C GLN A 182 5.83 -6.94 -12.12
N LEU A 183 6.83 -7.14 -11.28
CA LEU A 183 8.20 -7.49 -11.64
C LEU A 183 8.50 -8.84 -11.02
N ARG A 184 8.97 -9.78 -11.82
CA ARG A 184 9.30 -11.14 -11.38
C ARG A 184 10.68 -11.50 -11.88
N SER A 185 11.47 -12.09 -11.02
CA SER A 185 12.80 -12.63 -11.33
C SER A 185 12.99 -13.92 -10.53
N PRO A 186 14.04 -14.72 -10.79
CA PRO A 186 14.26 -15.97 -10.06
C PRO A 186 14.31 -15.84 -8.53
N HIS A 187 14.72 -14.66 -8.02
CA HIS A 187 14.92 -14.44 -6.59
C HIS A 187 14.14 -13.26 -6.02
N ILE A 188 13.55 -12.39 -6.84
CA ILE A 188 12.87 -11.17 -6.38
C ILE A 188 11.55 -11.03 -7.13
N ASN A 189 10.48 -10.76 -6.39
CA ASN A 189 9.19 -10.37 -6.93
C ASN A 189 8.78 -9.03 -6.33
N ALA A 190 8.27 -8.12 -7.14
CA ALA A 190 7.67 -6.88 -6.70
C ALA A 190 6.34 -6.66 -7.41
N SER A 191 5.36 -6.06 -6.74
CA SER A 191 4.08 -5.69 -7.32
C SER A 191 3.66 -4.30 -6.84
N PHE A 192 2.97 -3.57 -7.70
CA PHE A 192 2.46 -2.23 -7.45
C PHE A 192 1.02 -2.08 -7.95
N GLY A 193 0.17 -1.43 -7.16
CA GLY A 193 -1.24 -1.16 -7.46
C GLY A 193 -2.19 -2.10 -6.71
N ASP A 194 -3.27 -2.54 -7.35
CA ASP A 194 -4.25 -3.49 -6.83
C ASP A 194 -3.68 -4.90 -6.69
N ILE A 195 -3.30 -5.27 -5.46
CA ILE A 195 -2.66 -6.55 -5.15
C ILE A 195 -3.43 -7.32 -4.07
N ASP A 196 -3.51 -8.64 -4.23
CA ASP A 196 -4.00 -9.55 -3.21
C ASP A 196 -2.82 -9.95 -2.30
N LEU A 197 -2.65 -9.22 -1.20
CA LEU A 197 -1.57 -9.45 -0.23
C LEU A 197 -1.82 -10.75 0.53
N THR A 198 -0.79 -11.60 0.54
CA THR A 198 -0.69 -12.75 1.45
C THR A 198 0.59 -12.63 2.28
N PHE A 199 0.46 -12.45 3.58
CA PHE A 199 1.57 -12.28 4.51
C PHE A 199 1.53 -13.38 5.60
N PRO A 200 2.30 -14.47 5.41
CA PRO A 200 2.19 -15.68 6.23
C PRO A 200 3.10 -15.62 7.45
N GLY A 201 2.79 -14.74 8.40
CA GLY A 201 3.59 -14.55 9.62
C GLY A 201 3.42 -15.61 10.70
N GLY A 202 2.60 -16.64 10.47
CA GLY A 202 2.25 -17.68 11.43
C GLY A 202 0.76 -17.64 11.77
N ASP A 203 0.34 -18.41 12.77
CA ASP A 203 -1.06 -18.49 13.21
C ASP A 203 -1.53 -17.18 13.85
N PHE A 204 -0.64 -16.43 14.50
CA PHE A 204 -0.97 -15.14 15.12
C PHE A 204 -0.90 -13.95 14.16
N LEU A 205 -0.21 -14.10 13.03
CA LEU A 205 0.01 -13.03 12.06
C LEU A 205 -0.15 -13.52 10.62
N ASN A 206 -1.33 -14.04 10.31
CA ASN A 206 -1.70 -14.43 8.94
C ASN A 206 -2.62 -13.39 8.32
N ILE A 207 -2.12 -12.62 7.36
CA ILE A 207 -2.88 -11.56 6.70
C ILE A 207 -3.12 -11.96 5.25
N SER A 208 -4.39 -12.05 4.87
CA SER A 208 -4.83 -12.23 3.48
C SER A 208 -5.88 -11.18 3.16
N ARG A 209 -5.51 -10.17 2.38
CA ARG A 209 -6.41 -9.06 2.03
C ARG A 209 -5.96 -8.37 0.75
N ARG A 210 -6.91 -7.75 0.06
CA ARG A 210 -6.58 -6.84 -1.04
C ARG A 210 -6.04 -5.52 -0.48
N ILE A 211 -4.95 -5.03 -1.05
CA ILE A 211 -4.37 -3.71 -0.79
C ILE A 211 -4.05 -3.02 -2.12
N GLN A 212 -3.92 -1.71 -2.11
CA GLN A 212 -3.74 -0.91 -3.33
C GLN A 212 -2.41 -0.16 -3.34
N GLU A 213 -1.27 -0.84 -3.20
CA GLU A 213 0.05 -0.20 -3.16
C GLU A 213 1.19 -1.17 -3.51
N VAL A 214 2.24 -1.29 -2.69
CA VAL A 214 3.51 -1.94 -3.03
C VAL A 214 3.70 -3.19 -2.18
N GLU A 215 4.11 -4.27 -2.81
CA GLU A 215 4.69 -5.45 -2.15
C GLU A 215 6.02 -5.82 -2.83
N ALA A 216 6.98 -6.27 -2.03
CA ALA A 216 8.21 -6.88 -2.52
C ALA A 216 8.56 -8.13 -1.71
N SER A 217 9.08 -9.14 -2.38
CA SER A 217 9.61 -10.34 -1.75
C SER A 217 10.90 -10.79 -2.42
N ALA A 218 11.78 -11.40 -1.64
CA ALA A 218 13.04 -11.95 -2.10
C ALA A 218 13.26 -13.34 -1.49
N GLU A 219 13.61 -14.30 -2.34
CA GLU A 219 13.90 -15.68 -1.96
C GLU A 219 15.27 -16.08 -2.48
N TYR A 220 16.19 -16.34 -1.55
CA TYR A 220 17.54 -16.76 -1.88
C TYR A 220 18.01 -17.89 -0.96
N SER A 221 18.18 -19.07 -1.54
CA SER A 221 18.64 -20.29 -0.84
C SER A 221 17.79 -20.63 0.39
N ALA A 222 18.30 -20.33 1.58
CA ALA A 222 17.67 -20.63 2.86
C ALA A 222 16.84 -19.46 3.40
N ILE A 223 16.88 -18.29 2.75
CA ILE A 223 16.33 -17.04 3.27
C ILE A 223 15.18 -16.60 2.36
N SER A 224 14.04 -16.30 2.97
CA SER A 224 12.89 -15.67 2.34
C SER A 224 12.56 -14.39 3.11
N VAL A 225 12.35 -13.29 2.42
CA VAL A 225 11.97 -11.99 2.99
C VAL A 225 10.80 -11.44 2.19
N ARG A 226 9.82 -10.85 2.85
CA ARG A 226 8.69 -10.16 2.23
C ARG A 226 8.40 -8.88 2.99
N GLY A 227 7.99 -7.85 2.27
CA GLY A 227 7.41 -6.66 2.86
C GLY A 227 6.39 -6.01 1.95
N PHE A 228 5.50 -5.23 2.54
CA PHE A 228 4.46 -4.49 1.83
C PHE A 228 4.21 -3.16 2.52
N GLY A 229 3.70 -2.18 1.78
CA GLY A 229 3.19 -0.92 2.29
C GLY A 229 1.90 -0.56 1.56
N SER A 230 0.93 -0.02 2.29
CA SER A 230 -0.34 0.43 1.76
C SER A 230 -0.93 1.58 2.55
N LEU A 231 -1.48 2.57 1.86
CA LEU A 231 -2.40 3.54 2.42
C LEU A 231 -3.83 3.05 2.24
N MET A 232 -4.50 2.77 3.35
CA MET A 232 -5.90 2.40 3.39
C MET A 232 -6.73 3.67 3.51
N ARG A 233 -7.57 3.92 2.51
CA ARG A 233 -8.47 5.08 2.50
C ARG A 233 -9.88 4.75 2.98
N GLY A 234 -10.31 3.48 3.03
CA GLY A 234 -11.67 3.12 3.47
C GLY A 234 -11.85 1.67 3.95
N LYS A 235 -13.00 1.40 4.56
CA LYS A 235 -13.53 0.11 5.02
C LYS A 235 -14.75 -0.26 4.19
N PHE A 236 -15.03 -1.55 4.01
CA PHE A 236 -16.26 -2.01 3.33
C PHE A 236 -17.33 -2.34 4.36
N ASN A 237 -18.59 -1.99 4.09
CA ASN A 237 -19.74 -2.43 4.86
C ASN A 237 -20.92 -2.79 3.94
N SER A 238 -21.80 -3.66 4.45
CA SER A 238 -23.08 -4.01 3.86
C SER A 238 -24.15 -3.79 4.92
N VAL A 239 -25.08 -2.86 4.67
CA VAL A 239 -26.16 -2.53 5.60
C VAL A 239 -27.49 -2.99 5.00
N GLU A 240 -28.28 -3.71 5.80
CA GLU A 240 -29.66 -4.07 5.46
C GLU A 240 -30.62 -3.32 6.37
N PHE A 241 -31.65 -2.71 5.79
CA PHE A 241 -32.72 -2.04 6.54
C PHE A 241 -34.05 -2.12 5.79
N SER A 242 -35.14 -1.83 6.50
CA SER A 242 -36.47 -1.66 5.91
C SER A 242 -36.86 -0.20 5.88
N ALA A 243 -37.59 0.17 4.82
CA ALA A 243 -38.15 1.49 4.70
C ALA A 243 -39.30 1.68 5.70
N SER A 244 -39.65 2.94 5.93
CA SER A 244 -40.88 3.29 6.66
C SER A 244 -41.94 3.63 5.62
N GLU A 245 -43.19 3.26 5.87
CA GLU A 245 -44.30 3.49 4.95
C GLU A 245 -44.33 4.95 4.47
N GLY A 246 -44.18 5.17 3.16
CA GLY A 246 -44.22 6.49 2.53
C GLY A 246 -43.02 7.39 2.81
N ASN A 247 -41.99 6.93 3.53
CA ASN A 247 -40.73 7.65 3.72
C ASN A 247 -39.74 7.26 2.62
N GLN A 248 -39.19 8.24 1.90
CA GLN A 248 -38.18 7.99 0.86
C GLN A 248 -36.75 8.27 1.35
N GLY A 249 -36.59 8.64 2.61
CA GLY A 249 -35.31 9.07 3.18
C GLY A 249 -35.28 10.57 3.46
N PRO A 250 -34.10 11.10 3.85
CA PRO A 250 -32.80 10.41 3.87
C PRO A 250 -32.71 9.30 4.91
N TYR A 251 -32.18 8.14 4.51
CA TYR A 251 -31.83 7.04 5.39
C TYR A 251 -30.32 7.08 5.69
N PRO A 252 -29.92 7.19 6.98
CA PRO A 252 -28.50 7.20 7.33
C PRO A 252 -27.88 5.80 7.21
N LEU A 253 -26.68 5.74 6.63
CA LEU A 253 -25.84 4.55 6.55
C LEU A 253 -24.69 4.66 7.56
N TRP A 254 -24.39 3.54 8.21
CA TRP A 254 -23.51 3.51 9.37
C TRP A 254 -22.33 2.59 9.07
N GLY A 255 -21.19 2.85 9.68
CA GLY A 255 -20.04 1.98 9.58
C GLY A 255 -20.28 0.63 10.25
N GLN A 256 -19.41 -0.34 9.94
CA GLN A 256 -19.49 -1.72 10.44
C GLN A 256 -19.54 -1.82 11.97
N ASN A 257 -18.96 -0.85 12.70
CA ASN A 257 -18.97 -0.82 14.16
C ASN A 257 -19.98 0.22 14.72
N GLY A 258 -20.89 0.72 13.89
CA GLY A 258 -21.88 1.72 14.26
C GLY A 258 -21.37 3.16 14.20
N GLU A 259 -20.25 3.42 13.49
CA GLU A 259 -19.77 4.78 13.21
C GLU A 259 -20.83 5.56 12.43
N ARG A 260 -21.19 6.78 12.87
CA ARG A 260 -22.24 7.61 12.23
C ARG A 260 -21.68 8.71 11.34
N ASP A 261 -20.53 9.26 11.71
CA ASP A 261 -19.83 10.29 10.94
C ASP A 261 -18.87 9.61 9.97
N ILE A 262 -19.45 8.98 8.95
CA ILE A 262 -18.70 8.29 7.92
C ILE A 262 -18.83 9.04 6.58
N VAL A 263 -17.75 9.04 5.79
CA VAL A 263 -17.76 9.55 4.42
C VAL A 263 -17.72 8.35 3.47
N ILE A 264 -18.75 8.17 2.67
CA ILE A 264 -18.82 7.07 1.70
C ILE A 264 -17.98 7.43 0.47
N LEU A 265 -17.16 6.48 0.00
CA LEU A 265 -16.39 6.66 -1.24
C LEU A 265 -17.36 6.72 -2.41
N ALA A 266 -17.35 7.84 -3.13
CA ALA A 266 -18.28 8.08 -4.22
C ALA A 266 -18.18 6.99 -5.30
N GLY A 267 -19.31 6.44 -5.74
CA GLY A 267 -19.32 5.38 -6.75
C GLY A 267 -19.09 3.96 -6.21
N SER A 268 -18.73 3.81 -4.94
CA SER A 268 -18.47 2.49 -4.36
C SER A 268 -19.73 1.70 -4.01
N GLU A 269 -20.89 2.35 -4.01
CA GLU A 269 -22.13 1.79 -3.50
C GLU A 269 -22.87 0.92 -4.51
N ARG A 270 -23.53 -0.11 -3.99
CA ARG A 270 -24.51 -0.92 -4.72
C ARG A 270 -25.75 -1.04 -3.84
N VAL A 271 -26.89 -0.67 -4.40
CA VAL A 271 -28.15 -0.59 -3.67
C VAL A 271 -29.13 -1.57 -4.27
N TRP A 272 -29.70 -2.44 -3.45
CA TRP A 272 -30.75 -3.37 -3.84
C TRP A 272 -32.03 -3.06 -3.10
N LEU A 273 -33.16 -3.16 -3.81
CA LEU A 273 -34.50 -3.10 -3.26
C LEU A 273 -35.20 -4.42 -3.59
N ASN A 274 -35.54 -5.20 -2.58
CA ASN A 274 -36.15 -6.53 -2.71
C ASN A 274 -35.37 -7.47 -3.66
N GLY A 275 -34.04 -7.33 -3.70
CA GLY A 275 -33.15 -8.10 -4.56
C GLY A 275 -32.94 -7.52 -5.97
N GLU A 276 -33.65 -6.47 -6.37
CA GLU A 276 -33.40 -5.75 -7.61
C GLU A 276 -32.32 -4.67 -7.43
N LEU A 277 -31.28 -4.69 -8.27
CA LEU A 277 -30.22 -3.69 -8.24
C LEU A 277 -30.75 -2.35 -8.79
N LEU A 278 -30.73 -1.32 -7.95
CA LEU A 278 -31.18 0.02 -8.28
C LEU A 278 -30.10 0.87 -8.95
N ARG A 279 -30.53 1.87 -9.71
CA ARG A 279 -29.67 2.84 -10.40
C ARG A 279 -29.65 4.18 -9.66
N ARG A 280 -28.45 4.69 -9.43
CA ARG A 280 -28.23 6.02 -8.85
C ARG A 280 -28.57 7.14 -9.84
N GLY A 281 -29.14 8.23 -9.35
CA GLY A 281 -29.40 9.50 -10.05
C GLY A 281 -30.71 10.13 -9.61
N GLU A 282 -30.80 11.45 -9.68
CA GLU A 282 -32.02 12.21 -9.32
C GLU A 282 -33.20 11.84 -10.24
N ASP A 283 -32.91 11.55 -11.51
CA ASP A 283 -33.88 11.03 -12.49
C ASP A 283 -34.03 9.49 -12.46
N ASN A 284 -33.24 8.80 -11.63
CA ASN A 284 -33.24 7.34 -11.49
C ASN A 284 -33.84 6.93 -10.13
N ASP A 285 -33.37 5.87 -9.51
CA ASP A 285 -34.08 5.18 -8.43
C ASP A 285 -33.72 5.73 -7.04
N TYR A 286 -32.50 6.27 -6.87
CA TYR A 286 -32.05 6.89 -5.62
C TYR A 286 -30.92 7.92 -5.85
N VAL A 287 -30.73 8.82 -4.89
CA VAL A 287 -29.58 9.72 -4.76
C VAL A 287 -28.83 9.45 -3.45
N MET A 288 -27.53 9.78 -3.43
CA MET A 288 -26.64 9.50 -2.32
C MET A 288 -25.90 10.77 -1.89
N ASP A 289 -26.00 11.14 -0.62
CA ASP A 289 -25.11 12.11 0.01
C ASP A 289 -23.94 11.35 0.62
N TYR A 290 -22.79 11.43 -0.05
CA TYR A 290 -21.58 10.71 0.35
C TYR A 290 -20.95 11.25 1.62
N ASN A 291 -21.11 12.54 1.91
CA ASN A 291 -20.49 13.18 3.07
C ASN A 291 -21.30 12.96 4.34
N LEU A 292 -22.63 12.94 4.21
CA LEU A 292 -23.55 12.65 5.32
C LEU A 292 -23.87 11.16 5.45
N ALA A 293 -23.36 10.34 4.52
CA ALA A 293 -23.68 8.92 4.38
C ALA A 293 -25.19 8.65 4.41
N GLN A 294 -25.94 9.37 3.58
CA GLN A 294 -27.39 9.28 3.51
C GLN A 294 -27.85 8.89 2.12
N ILE A 295 -28.79 7.94 2.05
CA ILE A 295 -29.45 7.54 0.80
C ILE A 295 -30.89 8.05 0.79
N THR A 296 -31.32 8.63 -0.33
CA THR A 296 -32.69 9.07 -0.55
C THR A 296 -33.22 8.43 -1.83
N PHE A 297 -34.34 7.74 -1.75
CA PHE A 297 -35.00 7.10 -2.88
C PHE A 297 -35.86 8.12 -3.61
N THR A 298 -36.02 7.94 -4.91
CA THR A 298 -36.89 8.80 -5.71
C THR A 298 -38.31 8.21 -5.74
N ASN A 299 -39.28 9.03 -6.12
CA ASN A 299 -40.67 8.59 -6.28
C ASN A 299 -40.88 7.58 -7.43
N ARG A 300 -39.83 7.19 -8.16
CA ARG A 300 -39.90 6.11 -9.16
C ARG A 300 -40.15 4.74 -8.52
N HIS A 301 -39.65 4.56 -7.29
CA HIS A 301 -39.87 3.36 -6.49
C HIS A 301 -40.41 3.74 -5.12
N PRO A 302 -41.72 4.02 -5.00
CA PRO A 302 -42.33 4.35 -3.71
C PRO A 302 -42.14 3.22 -2.71
N LEU A 303 -41.37 3.50 -1.67
CA LEU A 303 -41.11 2.57 -0.59
C LEU A 303 -42.31 2.36 0.36
N SER A 304 -42.46 1.13 0.81
CA SER A 304 -43.42 0.62 1.79
C SER A 304 -42.70 -0.01 2.98
N ALA A 305 -43.43 -0.28 4.07
CA ALA A 305 -42.86 -0.92 5.26
C ALA A 305 -42.33 -2.34 5.04
N ASP A 306 -42.78 -3.03 3.99
CA ASP A 306 -42.38 -4.41 3.67
C ASP A 306 -41.10 -4.49 2.83
N ASP A 307 -40.63 -3.35 2.30
CA ASP A 307 -39.47 -3.30 1.44
C ASP A 307 -38.17 -3.57 2.21
N ARG A 308 -37.30 -4.37 1.58
CA ARG A 308 -35.98 -4.74 2.09
C ARG A 308 -34.92 -4.07 1.22
N ILE A 309 -34.10 -3.25 1.85
CA ILE A 309 -33.05 -2.49 1.19
C ILE A 309 -31.71 -3.01 1.69
N VAL A 310 -30.82 -3.33 0.76
CA VAL A 310 -29.42 -3.69 1.05
C VAL A 310 -28.53 -2.65 0.38
N VAL A 311 -27.56 -2.12 1.11
CA VAL A 311 -26.59 -1.15 0.59
C VAL A 311 -25.18 -1.62 0.94
N ASP A 312 -24.45 -2.04 -0.09
CA ASP A 312 -23.01 -2.27 -0.03
C ASP A 312 -22.29 -0.96 -0.31
N PHE A 313 -21.25 -0.62 0.44
CA PHE A 313 -20.45 0.58 0.16
C PHE A 313 -19.07 0.51 0.82
N GLN A 314 -18.14 1.32 0.31
CA GLN A 314 -16.88 1.61 0.99
C GLN A 314 -16.97 2.97 1.67
N TYR A 315 -16.45 3.10 2.89
CA TYR A 315 -16.54 4.31 3.68
C TYR A 315 -15.26 4.60 4.46
N ILE A 316 -15.06 5.87 4.77
CA ILE A 316 -14.05 6.40 5.64
C ILE A 316 -14.75 6.72 6.96
N ALA A 317 -14.35 6.06 8.05
CA ALA A 317 -14.92 6.29 9.38
C ALA A 317 -14.01 7.11 10.29
N GLN A 318 -12.82 7.49 9.81
CA GLN A 318 -11.75 8.06 10.60
C GLN A 318 -11.31 9.37 9.96
N ASP A 319 -10.94 10.33 10.81
CA ASP A 319 -10.34 11.60 10.39
C ASP A 319 -8.96 11.43 9.75
N TYR A 320 -8.42 10.22 9.74
CA TYR A 320 -7.07 9.90 9.27
C TYR A 320 -7.08 8.71 8.31
N ALA A 321 -6.30 8.80 7.24
CA ALA A 321 -6.00 7.63 6.42
C ALA A 321 -5.09 6.68 7.20
N GLN A 322 -5.23 5.37 7.02
CA GLN A 322 -4.39 4.41 7.74
C GLN A 322 -3.24 3.95 6.87
N THR A 323 -2.01 4.18 7.31
CA THR A 323 -0.85 3.48 6.75
C THR A 323 -0.78 2.07 7.31
N PHE A 324 -0.49 1.10 6.43
CA PHE A 324 -0.37 -0.31 6.78
C PHE A 324 0.89 -0.86 6.14
N PHE A 325 1.87 -1.20 6.97
CA PHE A 325 3.17 -1.70 6.53
C PHE A 325 3.47 -3.03 7.21
N GLY A 326 4.18 -3.92 6.52
CA GLY A 326 4.65 -5.16 7.09
C GLY A 326 5.99 -5.56 6.52
N VAL A 327 6.82 -6.19 7.35
CA VAL A 327 8.04 -6.85 6.91
C VAL A 327 8.23 -8.13 7.70
N GLY A 328 8.68 -9.16 7.02
CA GLY A 328 8.98 -10.42 7.66
C GLY A 328 9.92 -11.25 6.83
N GLY A 329 10.51 -12.24 7.48
CA GLY A 329 11.42 -13.15 6.82
C GLY A 329 11.54 -14.46 7.56
N THR A 330 11.94 -15.47 6.82
CA THR A 330 12.20 -16.81 7.33
C THR A 330 13.57 -17.27 6.87
N VAL A 331 14.30 -17.90 7.76
CA VAL A 331 15.55 -18.59 7.47
C VAL A 331 15.41 -20.06 7.79
N LYS A 332 15.87 -20.90 6.85
CA LYS A 332 15.92 -22.36 6.96
C LYS A 332 17.38 -22.82 6.86
N PRO A 333 18.18 -22.70 7.94
CA PRO A 333 19.61 -23.02 7.90
C PRO A 333 19.88 -24.47 7.47
N THR A 334 18.94 -25.36 7.75
CA THR A 334 18.92 -26.75 7.30
C THR A 334 17.53 -27.10 6.78
N LYS A 335 17.37 -28.26 6.14
CA LYS A 335 16.05 -28.80 5.75
C LYS A 335 15.12 -29.07 6.94
N ASN A 336 15.67 -29.07 8.15
CA ASN A 336 15.04 -29.54 9.37
C ASN A 336 14.78 -28.42 10.38
N THR A 337 15.21 -27.19 10.08
CA THR A 337 15.10 -26.06 11.01
C THR A 337 14.56 -24.85 10.28
N GLU A 338 13.64 -24.14 10.92
CA GLU A 338 12.99 -22.94 10.39
C GLU A 338 12.89 -21.89 11.50
N PHE A 339 13.30 -20.66 11.19
CA PHE A 339 13.14 -19.51 12.07
C PHE A 339 12.51 -18.38 11.27
N GLY A 340 11.41 -17.81 11.76
CA GLY A 340 10.70 -16.72 11.11
C GLY A 340 10.48 -15.56 12.08
N VAL A 341 10.57 -14.34 11.56
CA VAL A 341 10.19 -13.12 12.29
C VAL A 341 9.39 -12.26 11.34
N TYR A 342 8.23 -11.81 11.81
CA TYR A 342 7.27 -11.05 11.05
C TYR A 342 6.74 -9.91 11.91
N SER A 343 6.62 -8.73 11.33
CA SER A 343 6.06 -7.58 12.00
C SER A 343 5.15 -6.81 11.05
N VAL A 344 4.04 -6.32 11.59
CA VAL A 344 3.14 -5.39 10.90
C VAL A 344 2.87 -4.19 11.79
N TRP A 345 2.65 -3.07 11.12
CA TRP A 345 2.31 -1.79 11.72
C TRP A 345 1.11 -1.22 10.99
N ARG A 346 0.17 -0.70 11.76
CA ARG A 346 -0.91 0.15 11.30
C ARG A 346 -0.80 1.46 12.06
N ASN A 347 -0.83 2.57 11.34
CA ASN A 347 -0.75 3.88 11.94
C ASN A 347 -1.62 4.87 11.18
N ASP A 348 -2.37 5.68 11.91
CA ASP A 348 -3.16 6.77 11.34
C ASP A 348 -2.23 7.91 10.88
N ASP A 349 -2.46 8.43 9.66
CA ASP A 349 -1.68 9.54 9.10
C ASP A 349 -2.15 10.88 9.69
N THR A 350 -1.58 11.21 10.84
CA THR A 350 -1.83 12.47 11.55
C THR A 350 -1.32 13.71 10.82
N HIS A 351 -0.46 13.55 9.81
CA HIS A 351 0.10 14.69 9.06
C HIS A 351 -0.83 15.11 7.92
N ASN A 352 -1.61 14.19 7.37
CA ASN A 352 -2.57 14.44 6.30
C ASN A 352 -3.96 13.90 6.71
N PRO A 353 -4.64 14.55 7.67
CA PRO A 353 -5.98 14.16 8.04
C PRO A 353 -6.93 14.33 6.84
N LEU A 354 -7.90 13.43 6.75
CA LEU A 354 -8.93 13.41 5.71
C LEU A 354 -9.97 14.51 5.92
N THR A 355 -10.07 15.03 7.15
CA THR A 355 -10.96 16.12 7.55
C THR A 355 -10.17 17.26 8.18
N GLU A 356 -10.71 18.48 8.15
CA GLU A 356 -10.08 19.61 8.83
C GLU A 356 -10.23 19.46 10.35
N ILE A 357 -9.12 19.19 11.03
CA ILE A 357 -9.10 19.12 12.50
C ILE A 357 -8.83 20.52 13.07
N SER A 358 -9.74 21.01 13.91
CA SER A 358 -9.57 22.32 14.55
C SER A 358 -8.42 22.34 15.56
N ASP A 359 -7.82 23.51 15.79
CA ASP A 359 -6.73 23.68 16.77
C ASP A 359 -7.17 23.32 18.20
N LEU A 360 -8.43 23.58 18.54
CA LEU A 360 -9.01 23.20 19.83
C LEU A 360 -9.00 21.68 20.01
N VAL A 361 -9.43 20.94 18.98
CA VAL A 361 -9.44 19.47 19.01
C VAL A 361 -8.02 18.93 19.09
N ARG A 362 -7.05 19.48 18.33
CA ARG A 362 -5.63 19.09 18.46
C ARG A 362 -5.11 19.30 19.88
N GLN A 363 -5.46 20.41 20.51
CA GLN A 363 -5.01 20.71 21.87
C GLN A 363 -5.61 19.72 22.88
N VAL A 364 -6.90 19.39 22.75
CA VAL A 364 -7.56 18.36 23.57
C VAL A 364 -6.88 17.00 23.39
N LEU A 365 -6.70 16.54 22.15
CA LEU A 365 -6.03 15.27 21.85
C LEU A 365 -4.60 15.23 22.42
N SER A 366 -3.85 16.33 22.32
CA SER A 366 -2.49 16.41 22.89
C SER A 366 -2.45 16.37 24.42
N ALA A 367 -3.53 16.80 25.09
CA ALA A 367 -3.61 16.89 26.54
C ALA A 367 -4.22 15.63 27.18
N CYS A 368 -5.05 14.89 26.44
CA CYS A 368 -5.80 13.75 26.96
C CYS A 368 -4.98 12.45 27.07
N GLY A 369 -3.88 12.31 26.32
CA GLY A 369 -3.14 11.04 26.24
C GLY A 369 -4.09 9.88 25.90
N ASP A 370 -4.00 8.77 26.62
CA ASP A 370 -4.83 7.58 26.42
C ASP A 370 -6.30 7.76 26.83
N SER A 371 -6.63 8.86 27.51
CA SER A 371 -7.98 9.15 28.02
C SER A 371 -8.74 10.09 27.09
N VAL A 372 -8.84 9.70 25.81
CA VAL A 372 -9.56 10.48 24.80
C VAL A 372 -11.08 10.35 25.01
N PRO A 373 -11.84 11.46 25.03
CA PRO A 373 -13.30 11.41 25.07
C PRO A 373 -13.88 10.60 23.91
N ASP A 374 -14.88 9.76 24.17
CA ASP A 374 -15.55 8.92 23.15
C ASP A 374 -16.11 9.71 21.95
N SER A 375 -16.28 11.02 22.09
CA SER A 375 -16.72 11.94 21.04
C SER A 375 -15.61 12.37 20.07
N LEU A 376 -14.36 11.95 20.28
CA LEU A 376 -13.22 12.33 19.45
C LEU A 376 -12.51 11.08 18.91
N SER A 377 -12.21 11.08 17.61
CA SER A 377 -11.39 10.06 16.98
C SER A 377 -9.90 10.31 17.28
N ALA A 378 -9.37 9.59 18.27
CA ALA A 378 -7.94 9.57 18.52
C ALA A 378 -7.19 8.85 17.37
N PRO A 379 -6.02 9.35 16.93
CA PRO A 379 -5.14 8.59 16.06
C PRO A 379 -4.73 7.28 16.73
N GLN A 380 -4.79 6.17 15.99
CA GLN A 380 -4.44 4.85 16.50
C GLN A 380 -3.12 4.33 15.92
N TYR A 381 -2.41 3.58 16.76
CA TYR A 381 -1.24 2.80 16.40
C TYR A 381 -1.42 1.34 16.80
N LEU A 382 -1.06 0.42 15.90
CA LEU A 382 -1.02 -1.01 16.20
C LEU A 382 0.25 -1.60 15.62
N GLN A 383 1.03 -2.29 16.44
CA GLN A 383 2.12 -3.14 16.03
C GLN A 383 1.87 -4.57 16.48
N ILE A 384 2.06 -5.54 15.58
CA ILE A 384 2.09 -6.97 15.93
C ILE A 384 3.39 -7.54 15.40
N THR A 385 4.11 -8.26 16.26
CA THR A 385 5.33 -8.98 15.90
C THR A 385 5.18 -10.45 16.27
N ALA A 386 5.31 -11.33 15.29
CA ALA A 386 5.28 -12.78 15.45
C ALA A 386 6.67 -13.38 15.20
N ILE A 387 7.06 -14.31 16.06
CA ILE A 387 8.29 -15.10 15.97
C ILE A 387 7.88 -16.55 15.88
N LYS A 388 8.40 -17.22 14.85
CA LYS A 388 8.16 -18.64 14.57
C LYS A 388 9.46 -19.41 14.66
N THR A 389 9.40 -20.58 15.26
CA THR A 389 10.49 -21.55 15.27
C THR A 389 9.96 -22.93 14.93
N GLY A 390 10.72 -23.70 14.17
CA GLY A 390 10.35 -25.05 13.75
C GLY A 390 11.57 -25.95 13.68
N PHE A 391 11.45 -27.14 14.25
CA PHE A 391 12.46 -28.19 14.18
C PHE A 391 11.79 -29.51 13.78
N SER A 392 12.40 -30.23 12.84
CA SER A 392 11.94 -31.53 12.38
C SER A 392 13.07 -32.56 12.50
N LEU A 393 12.81 -33.72 13.09
CA LEU A 393 13.75 -34.84 13.18
C LEU A 393 13.04 -36.13 12.78
N GLY A 394 13.29 -36.60 11.55
CA GLY A 394 12.58 -37.74 10.98
C GLY A 394 11.08 -37.45 10.85
N LYS A 395 10.24 -38.21 11.58
CA LYS A 395 8.78 -37.99 11.64
C LYS A 395 8.33 -37.03 12.75
N LEU A 396 9.23 -36.64 13.66
CA LEU A 396 8.91 -35.72 14.74
C LEU A 396 9.03 -34.28 14.23
N ARG A 397 7.99 -33.47 14.42
CA ARG A 397 8.00 -32.03 14.16
C ARG A 397 7.60 -31.29 15.43
N VAL A 398 8.44 -30.37 15.88
CA VAL A 398 8.17 -29.45 16.99
C VAL A 398 8.19 -28.04 16.40
N ALA A 399 7.13 -27.28 16.62
CA ALA A 399 7.05 -25.88 16.22
C ALA A 399 6.57 -25.05 17.42
N GLY A 400 7.08 -23.83 17.51
CA GLY A 400 6.66 -22.85 18.51
C GLY A 400 6.48 -21.50 17.84
N GLU A 401 5.42 -20.80 18.23
CA GLU A 401 5.13 -19.45 17.78
C GLU A 401 4.86 -18.56 18.99
N TYR A 402 5.31 -17.31 18.90
CA TYR A 402 5.12 -16.31 19.93
C TYR A 402 4.82 -14.96 19.28
N SER A 403 3.82 -14.25 19.79
CA SER A 403 3.45 -12.93 19.29
C SER A 403 3.47 -11.89 20.41
N ILE A 404 3.93 -10.68 20.08
CA ILE A 404 3.83 -9.49 20.91
C ILE A 404 3.04 -8.44 20.12
N SER A 405 2.07 -7.83 20.77
CA SER A 405 1.34 -6.69 20.23
C SER A 405 1.56 -5.45 21.09
N ASP A 406 1.55 -4.29 20.44
CA ASP A 406 1.57 -2.97 21.05
C ASP A 406 0.48 -2.14 20.40
N PHE A 407 -0.30 -1.41 21.20
CA PHE A 407 -1.41 -0.61 20.72
C PHE A 407 -1.48 0.67 21.54
N ASP A 408 -1.69 1.79 20.85
CA ASP A 408 -1.94 3.12 21.43
C ASP A 408 -3.14 3.74 20.71
#